data_AF-A0A345IJ83-F1
#
_entry.id   AF-A0A345IJ83-F1
#
_cell.length_a   1.000
_cell.length_b   1.000
_cell.length_c   1.000
_cell.angle_alpha   90.00
_cell.angle_beta   90.00
_cell.angle_gamma   90.00
#
_symmetry.space_group_name_H-M   'P 1'
#
loop_
_entity.id
_entity.type
_entity.pdbx_description
1 polymer ?
#
loop_
_entity_poly.entity_id
_entity_poly.type
_entity_poly.pdbx_seq_one_letter_code
_entity_poly.pdbx_strand_id
1 'polypeptide(L)'
;MPPPNWHPRTPLLLGLVFLSLIPALMLTFQRVQFEQSRKVTALVMDYPALVIQARRYGLEPQALLDRYKALGVNGIALYEDTIASLQQRGELLLKNGYDLADQFPGAPVRPNAVYMRSVVPGVAEALPARYTIPTRTVTVGGKAWIEWPTDPSYLPAGPNRAQVAEFQRQGMVLVYRPYNDEARPIAQVGTDWPDVPFVAFTDDAVIGARTPELLEQVDRAMGKRIPAVIEGNIQDGLEDLVLSHGGVRLFALAPSWQNQLTPEEIASKYNLAARERSQQLLYLRPFPTINETGDMLTRLQGLLNNSGIKVGLPVTTTFEPNPLLRWLSVVGPLSALLLAGLSLPLRRLGLLGAAGTLLLCLGLNYATPLAGFALVAAVTFPALGLLLRRSRVTDWFIATGLSLVGVVFVSALGATPDSMLGLHPFRGVGLTLLLPLAMVAASFLPKQDIRKTVSDVYNAPIKLGDIAVMGLGLALLGLVFSRRGNATGGSVTEFEASLRQNVQDSMVRPRFKEVAAHPLAILGLSGKLPGYFSALMLLGGAMGQASILNTFSHFHTPFLISAIRCFLGLGLGLLIGLALVWAFGKVLELWNAHGEPRRVRA
;
A
#
# COMPACT_ATOMS: atom_id res chain seq x y z
N MET A 1 39.97 -5.01 9.74
CA MET A 1 38.83 -5.92 9.52
C MET A 1 39.32 -7.19 8.86
N PRO A 2 38.82 -8.38 9.23
CA PRO A 2 39.20 -9.63 8.58
C PRO A 2 38.78 -9.62 7.09
N PRO A 3 39.62 -10.15 6.18
CA PRO A 3 39.29 -10.22 4.76
C PRO A 3 38.09 -11.15 4.51
N PRO A 4 37.35 -10.96 3.39
CA PRO A 4 36.31 -11.88 2.94
C PRO A 4 36.81 -13.32 2.84
N ASN A 5 35.96 -14.29 3.19
CA ASN A 5 36.29 -15.70 3.03
C ASN A 5 35.68 -16.24 1.74
N TRP A 6 36.54 -16.75 0.87
CA TRP A 6 36.13 -17.44 -0.34
C TRP A 6 36.08 -18.95 -0.11
N HIS A 7 35.02 -19.59 -0.59
CA HIS A 7 34.87 -21.04 -0.57
C HIS A 7 35.11 -21.61 -1.98
N PRO A 8 35.74 -22.79 -2.15
CA PRO A 8 35.96 -23.37 -3.48
C PRO A 8 34.68 -23.60 -4.30
N ARG A 9 33.53 -23.74 -3.62
CA ARG A 9 32.20 -23.90 -4.24
C ARG A 9 31.51 -22.59 -4.62
N THR A 10 32.11 -21.43 -4.33
CA THR A 10 31.55 -20.12 -4.70
C THR A 10 31.18 -20.00 -6.18
N PRO A 11 32.03 -20.36 -7.17
CA PRO A 11 31.66 -20.25 -8.59
C PRO A 11 30.49 -21.15 -8.97
N LEU A 12 30.43 -22.38 -8.43
CA LEU A 12 29.34 -23.31 -8.66
C LEU A 12 27.99 -22.76 -8.14
N LEU A 13 27.97 -22.27 -6.90
CA LEU A 13 26.76 -21.73 -6.28
C LEU A 13 26.29 -20.45 -6.98
N LEU A 14 27.21 -19.57 -7.40
CA LEU A 14 26.87 -18.42 -8.23
C LEU A 14 26.32 -18.84 -9.60
N GLY A 15 26.90 -19.88 -10.22
CA GLY A 15 26.37 -20.47 -11.46
C GLY A 15 24.92 -20.95 -11.31
N LEU A 16 24.59 -21.62 -10.20
CA LEU A 16 23.22 -22.02 -9.88
C LEU A 16 22.28 -20.83 -9.67
N VAL A 17 22.76 -19.78 -9.00
CA VAL A 17 22.01 -18.51 -8.84
C VAL A 17 21.69 -17.91 -10.20
N PHE A 18 22.66 -17.79 -11.11
CA PHE A 18 22.45 -17.21 -12.43
C PHE A 18 21.62 -18.09 -13.36
N LEU A 19 21.70 -19.42 -13.24
CA LEU A 19 20.83 -20.33 -13.98
C LEU A 19 19.37 -20.20 -13.53
N SER A 20 19.15 -20.16 -12.21
CA SER A 20 17.81 -19.98 -11.60
C SER A 20 17.25 -18.57 -11.83
N LEU A 21 18.09 -17.59 -12.21
CA LEU A 21 17.66 -16.24 -12.56
C LEU A 21 16.83 -16.20 -13.86
N ILE A 22 17.04 -17.13 -14.80
CA ILE A 22 16.32 -17.18 -16.07
C ILE A 22 14.79 -17.30 -15.87
N PRO A 23 14.27 -18.33 -15.17
CA PRO A 23 12.83 -18.42 -14.90
C PRO A 23 12.33 -17.24 -14.04
N ALA A 24 13.16 -16.70 -13.14
CA ALA A 24 12.78 -15.56 -12.31
C ALA A 24 12.60 -14.26 -13.13
N LEU A 25 13.45 -14.05 -14.14
CA LEU A 25 13.34 -12.94 -15.10
C LEU A 25 12.08 -13.09 -15.96
N MET A 26 11.77 -14.30 -16.44
CA MET A 26 10.53 -14.55 -17.20
C MET A 26 9.29 -14.22 -16.38
N LEU A 27 9.24 -14.65 -15.11
CA LEU A 27 8.15 -14.33 -14.19
C LEU A 27 8.04 -12.82 -13.90
N THR A 28 9.18 -12.16 -13.70
CA THR A 28 9.21 -10.70 -13.49
C THR A 28 8.74 -9.95 -14.73
N PHE A 29 9.07 -10.44 -15.92
CA PHE A 29 8.57 -9.88 -17.18
C PHE A 29 7.06 -10.08 -17.34
N GLN A 30 6.53 -11.26 -17.01
CA GLN A 30 5.08 -11.52 -16.98
C GLN A 30 4.36 -10.55 -16.02
N ARG A 31 4.93 -10.32 -14.83
CA ARG A 31 4.41 -9.32 -13.89
C ARG A 31 4.40 -7.92 -14.48
N VAL A 32 5.48 -7.49 -15.13
CA VAL A 32 5.55 -6.16 -15.76
C VAL A 32 4.50 -6.03 -16.86
N GLN A 33 4.34 -7.03 -17.72
CA GLN A 33 3.30 -7.02 -18.77
C GLN A 33 1.90 -6.92 -18.16
N PHE A 34 1.64 -7.69 -17.10
CA PHE A 34 0.39 -7.64 -16.37
C PHE A 34 0.11 -6.25 -15.77
N GLU A 35 1.09 -5.66 -15.08
CA GLU A 35 0.96 -4.31 -14.51
C GLU A 35 0.75 -3.23 -15.58
N GLN A 36 1.41 -3.35 -16.75
CA GLN A 36 1.20 -2.41 -17.87
C GLN A 36 -0.18 -2.53 -18.50
N SER A 37 -0.72 -3.76 -18.62
CA SER A 37 -2.08 -3.99 -19.13
C SER A 37 -3.16 -3.37 -18.23
N ARG A 38 -2.84 -3.09 -16.96
CA ARG A 38 -3.73 -2.53 -15.94
C ARG A 38 -3.64 -1.01 -15.79
N LYS A 39 -3.02 -0.29 -16.73
CA LYS A 39 -3.02 1.19 -16.78
C LYS A 39 -4.37 1.77 -17.25
N VAL A 40 -5.46 1.24 -16.71
CA VAL A 40 -6.83 1.70 -16.95
C VAL A 40 -7.49 1.90 -15.59
N THR A 41 -8.00 3.09 -15.35
CA THR A 41 -8.67 3.46 -14.08
C THR A 41 -10.04 4.05 -14.35
N ALA A 42 -10.98 3.86 -13.43
CA ALA A 42 -12.28 4.52 -13.47
C ALA A 42 -12.30 5.70 -12.49
N LEU A 43 -12.78 6.85 -12.95
CA LEU A 43 -13.07 8.02 -12.14
C LEU A 43 -14.51 7.89 -11.63
N VAL A 44 -14.67 7.39 -10.41
CA VAL A 44 -15.95 7.03 -9.81
C VAL A 44 -16.44 8.18 -8.94
N MET A 45 -17.47 8.89 -9.39
CA MET A 45 -18.03 10.01 -8.62
C MET A 45 -19.04 9.54 -7.57
N ASP A 46 -18.94 10.07 -6.35
CA ASP A 46 -19.93 9.93 -5.28
C ASP A 46 -21.24 10.59 -5.73
N TYR A 47 -22.23 9.78 -6.11
CA TYR A 47 -23.46 10.29 -6.72
C TYR A 47 -24.35 11.06 -5.74
N PRO A 48 -24.60 10.58 -4.50
CA PRO A 48 -25.33 11.39 -3.52
C PRO A 48 -24.67 12.75 -3.27
N ALA A 49 -23.34 12.81 -3.16
CA ALA A 49 -22.64 14.08 -2.99
C ALA A 49 -22.77 15.00 -4.21
N LEU A 50 -22.74 14.44 -5.43
CA LEU A 50 -22.99 15.19 -6.66
C LEU A 50 -24.41 15.75 -6.71
N VAL A 51 -25.42 14.95 -6.32
CA VAL A 51 -26.83 15.40 -6.27
C VAL A 51 -26.99 16.56 -5.28
N ILE A 52 -26.36 16.48 -4.10
CA ILE A 52 -26.37 17.57 -3.11
C ILE A 52 -25.74 18.84 -3.69
N GLN A 53 -24.60 18.71 -4.38
CA GLN A 53 -23.93 19.84 -5.01
C GLN A 53 -24.81 20.45 -6.12
N ALA A 54 -25.37 19.64 -7.01
CA ALA A 54 -26.25 20.10 -8.10
C ALA A 54 -27.43 20.91 -7.54
N ARG A 55 -28.15 20.36 -6.56
CA ARG A 55 -29.29 21.01 -5.91
C ARG A 55 -28.90 22.31 -5.22
N ARG A 56 -27.74 22.37 -4.55
CA ARG A 56 -27.24 23.58 -3.89
C ARG A 56 -27.04 24.74 -4.86
N TYR A 57 -26.68 24.44 -6.10
CA TYR A 57 -26.46 25.44 -7.16
C TYR A 57 -27.65 25.57 -8.12
N GLY A 58 -28.80 24.97 -7.81
CA GLY A 58 -30.00 25.05 -8.65
C GLY A 58 -29.87 24.34 -10.01
N LEU A 59 -28.99 23.35 -10.12
CA LEU A 59 -28.78 22.55 -11.32
C LEU A 59 -29.47 21.18 -11.20
N GLU A 60 -29.90 20.66 -12.33
CA GLU A 60 -30.31 19.26 -12.44
C GLU A 60 -29.10 18.32 -12.24
N PRO A 61 -29.22 17.24 -11.45
CA PRO A 61 -28.11 16.31 -11.20
C PRO A 61 -27.48 15.75 -12.49
N GLN A 62 -28.29 15.44 -13.49
CA GLN A 62 -27.78 14.94 -14.78
C GLN A 62 -26.93 15.98 -15.52
N ALA A 63 -27.33 17.26 -15.50
CA ALA A 63 -26.57 18.32 -16.15
C ALA A 63 -25.19 18.52 -15.49
N LEU A 64 -25.12 18.43 -14.16
CA LEU A 64 -23.84 18.49 -13.45
C LEU A 64 -22.98 17.26 -13.71
N LEU A 65 -23.59 16.07 -13.76
CA LEU A 65 -22.91 14.84 -14.12
C LEU A 65 -22.32 14.91 -15.53
N ASP A 66 -23.06 15.41 -16.52
CA ASP A 66 -22.56 15.55 -17.89
C ASP A 66 -21.39 16.54 -17.98
N ARG A 67 -21.41 17.61 -17.17
CA ARG A 67 -20.26 18.51 -17.01
C ARG A 67 -19.03 17.78 -16.47
N TYR A 68 -19.19 16.92 -15.47
CA TYR A 68 -18.06 16.16 -14.92
C TYR A 68 -17.61 15.00 -15.82
N LYS A 69 -18.52 14.41 -16.60
CA LYS A 69 -18.20 13.43 -17.65
C LYS A 69 -17.29 14.03 -18.71
N ALA A 70 -17.54 15.29 -19.11
CA ALA A 70 -16.66 16.01 -20.02
C ALA A 70 -15.24 16.21 -19.45
N LEU A 71 -15.09 16.22 -18.12
CA LEU A 71 -13.80 16.30 -17.40
C LEU A 71 -13.21 14.92 -17.06
N GLY A 72 -13.76 13.84 -17.63
CA GLY A 72 -13.23 12.49 -17.52
C GLY A 72 -13.91 11.58 -16.51
N VAL A 73 -14.93 12.03 -15.77
CA VAL A 73 -15.71 11.13 -14.89
C VAL A 73 -16.42 10.09 -15.75
N ASN A 74 -16.15 8.81 -15.50
CA ASN A 74 -16.73 7.70 -16.25
C ASN A 74 -17.36 6.61 -15.35
N GLY A 75 -17.37 6.82 -14.03
CA GLY A 75 -17.99 5.93 -13.08
C GLY A 75 -18.81 6.65 -12.02
N ILE A 76 -19.70 5.91 -11.38
CA ILE A 76 -20.65 6.41 -10.37
C ILE A 76 -20.70 5.40 -9.22
N ALA A 77 -20.56 5.93 -8.00
CA ALA A 77 -20.86 5.18 -6.78
C ALA A 77 -22.32 5.40 -6.39
N LEU A 78 -23.09 4.32 -6.39
CA LEU A 78 -24.50 4.29 -6.05
C LEU A 78 -24.67 3.61 -4.70
N TYR A 79 -25.33 4.30 -3.77
CA TYR A 79 -25.70 3.74 -2.48
C TYR A 79 -27.05 3.05 -2.59
N GLU A 80 -27.27 2.03 -1.75
CA GLU A 80 -28.62 1.53 -1.52
C GLU A 80 -29.51 2.68 -1.04
N ASP A 81 -30.72 2.80 -1.58
CA ASP A 81 -31.62 3.84 -1.13
C ASP A 81 -31.99 3.59 0.34
N THR A 82 -32.15 4.67 1.10
CA THR A 82 -32.80 4.62 2.41
C THR A 82 -34.26 5.05 2.29
N ILE A 83 -35.08 4.72 3.28
CA ILE A 83 -36.47 5.19 3.32
C ILE A 83 -36.54 6.73 3.30
N ALA A 84 -35.59 7.43 3.94
CA ALA A 84 -35.46 8.88 3.83
C ALA A 84 -35.22 9.36 2.39
N SER A 85 -34.42 8.63 1.61
CA SER A 85 -34.16 9.00 0.21
C SER A 85 -35.42 8.87 -0.66
N LEU A 86 -36.27 7.87 -0.40
CA LEU A 86 -37.59 7.73 -1.05
C LEU A 86 -38.51 8.90 -0.68
N GLN A 87 -38.52 9.31 0.59
CA GLN A 87 -39.28 10.47 1.04
C GLN A 87 -38.79 11.76 0.36
N GLN A 88 -37.48 11.97 0.28
CA GLN A 88 -36.89 13.15 -0.37
C GLN A 88 -37.20 13.24 -1.87
N ARG A 89 -37.44 12.10 -2.52
CA ARG A 89 -37.91 12.04 -3.92
C ARG A 89 -39.42 12.15 -4.06
N GLY A 90 -40.15 12.22 -2.95
CA GLY A 90 -41.61 12.32 -2.93
C GLY A 90 -42.32 11.02 -3.26
N GLU A 91 -41.65 9.87 -3.14
CA GLU A 91 -42.24 8.55 -3.43
C GLU A 91 -43.10 8.03 -2.28
N LEU A 92 -42.79 8.46 -1.06
CA LEU A 92 -43.54 8.16 0.14
C LEU A 92 -43.60 9.38 1.07
N LEU A 93 -44.48 9.33 2.06
CA LEU A 93 -44.57 10.32 3.12
C LEU A 93 -44.34 9.66 4.47
N LEU A 94 -43.47 10.26 5.27
CA LEU A 94 -43.32 9.97 6.69
C LEU A 94 -43.95 11.09 7.52
N LYS A 95 -44.69 10.73 8.55
CA LYS A 95 -45.19 11.63 9.59
C LYS A 95 -44.91 11.05 10.96
N ASN A 96 -44.45 11.90 11.89
CA ASN A 96 -44.36 11.49 13.28
C ASN A 96 -45.77 11.27 13.85
N GLY A 97 -45.89 10.32 14.77
CA GLY A 97 -47.15 10.03 15.44
C GLY A 97 -47.68 11.22 16.23
N TYR A 98 -46.80 12.01 16.84
CA TYR A 98 -47.18 13.25 17.52
C TYR A 98 -47.88 14.23 16.57
N ASP A 99 -47.28 14.54 15.41
CA ASP A 99 -47.85 15.45 14.42
C ASP A 99 -49.18 14.92 13.85
N LEU A 100 -49.29 13.60 13.70
CA LEU A 100 -50.50 12.96 13.19
C LEU A 100 -51.63 12.94 14.23
N ALA A 101 -51.29 12.75 15.51
CA ALA A 101 -52.24 12.81 16.62
C ALA A 101 -52.75 14.24 16.87
N ASP A 102 -51.89 15.25 16.72
CA ASP A 102 -52.28 16.67 16.79
C ASP A 102 -53.24 17.04 15.65
N GLN A 103 -52.95 16.61 14.42
CA GLN A 103 -53.81 16.86 13.25
C GLN A 103 -55.13 16.09 13.28
N PHE A 104 -55.16 14.91 13.91
CA PHE A 104 -56.36 14.07 14.02
C PHE A 104 -56.58 13.63 15.47
N PRO A 105 -57.10 14.51 16.35
CA PRO A 105 -57.35 14.19 17.75
C PRO A 105 -58.29 12.97 17.89
N GLY A 106 -57.91 12.02 18.74
CA GLY A 106 -58.69 10.79 18.98
C GLY A 106 -58.47 9.66 17.96
N ALA A 107 -57.64 9.86 16.94
CA ALA A 107 -57.23 8.77 16.05
C ALA A 107 -56.36 7.73 16.81
N PRO A 108 -56.36 6.43 16.40
CA PRO A 108 -55.63 5.35 17.06
C PRO A 108 -54.11 5.39 16.78
N VAL A 109 -53.50 6.55 16.99
CA VAL A 109 -52.11 6.91 16.67
C VAL A 109 -51.28 6.91 17.95
N ARG A 110 -50.08 6.33 17.90
CA ARG A 110 -49.10 6.33 18.98
C ARG A 110 -48.13 7.49 18.77
N PRO A 111 -48.00 8.44 19.72
CA PRO A 111 -47.17 9.63 19.54
C PRO A 111 -45.68 9.34 19.26
N ASN A 112 -45.15 8.24 19.77
CA ASN A 112 -43.75 7.82 19.63
C ASN A 112 -43.47 6.94 18.39
N ALA A 113 -44.48 6.64 17.58
CA ALA A 113 -44.35 5.86 16.36
C ALA A 113 -44.19 6.77 15.13
N VAL A 114 -43.78 6.21 14.00
CA VAL A 114 -43.71 6.91 12.71
C VAL A 114 -44.67 6.26 11.72
N TYR A 115 -45.41 7.09 10.98
CA TYR A 115 -46.44 6.65 10.05
C TYR A 115 -46.00 6.92 8.63
N MET A 116 -46.07 5.88 7.81
CA MET A 116 -45.65 5.90 6.42
C MET A 116 -46.83 5.67 5.49
N ARG A 117 -46.89 6.38 4.37
CA ARG A 117 -47.80 6.04 3.27
C ARG A 117 -47.17 6.25 1.92
N SER A 118 -47.64 5.48 0.94
CA SER A 118 -47.27 5.63 -0.46
C SER A 118 -47.77 6.95 -1.04
N VAL A 119 -46.91 7.64 -1.77
CA VAL A 119 -47.28 8.66 -2.76
C VAL A 119 -47.28 8.02 -4.14
N VAL A 120 -46.22 7.26 -4.44
CA VAL A 120 -46.16 6.32 -5.55
C VAL A 120 -46.74 4.98 -5.07
N PRO A 121 -47.79 4.44 -5.72
CA PRO A 121 -48.47 3.22 -5.26
C PRO A 121 -47.52 2.04 -5.04
N GLY A 122 -47.65 1.34 -3.91
CA GLY A 122 -46.93 0.10 -3.59
C GLY A 122 -45.55 0.28 -2.95
N VAL A 123 -44.99 1.49 -2.89
CA VAL A 123 -43.65 1.74 -2.34
C VAL A 123 -43.63 1.49 -0.83
N ALA A 124 -44.52 2.13 -0.07
CA ALA A 124 -44.59 1.97 1.38
C ALA A 124 -45.01 0.55 1.77
N GLU A 125 -45.94 -0.07 1.03
CA GLU A 125 -46.48 -1.39 1.31
C GLU A 125 -45.45 -2.51 1.14
N ALA A 126 -44.44 -2.32 0.29
CA ALA A 126 -43.38 -3.31 0.06
C ALA A 126 -42.29 -3.30 1.15
N LEU A 127 -42.10 -2.18 1.85
CA LEU A 127 -40.98 -2.00 2.79
C LEU A 127 -41.04 -2.92 4.03
N PRO A 128 -42.20 -3.16 4.68
CA PRO A 128 -42.27 -4.04 5.85
C PRO A 128 -41.75 -5.46 5.61
N ALA A 129 -41.97 -6.01 4.41
CA ALA A 129 -41.56 -7.38 4.08
C ALA A 129 -40.03 -7.57 4.02
N ARG A 130 -39.27 -6.47 3.95
CA ARG A 130 -37.80 -6.47 3.95
C ARG A 130 -37.20 -6.65 5.35
N TYR A 131 -38.00 -6.49 6.40
CA TYR A 131 -37.52 -6.45 7.78
C TYR A 131 -38.30 -7.38 8.71
N THR A 132 -37.70 -7.71 9.84
CA THR A 132 -38.34 -8.41 10.95
C THR A 132 -39.08 -7.45 11.90
N ILE A 133 -39.10 -6.15 11.60
CA ILE A 133 -39.73 -5.11 12.42
C ILE A 133 -41.26 -5.24 12.35
N PRO A 134 -41.97 -5.35 13.48
CA PRO A 134 -43.42 -5.47 13.48
C PRO A 134 -44.08 -4.13 13.10
N THR A 135 -44.71 -4.10 11.93
CA THR A 135 -45.51 -2.95 11.46
C THR A 135 -47.01 -3.25 11.53
N ARG A 136 -47.85 -2.22 11.70
CA ARG A 136 -49.31 -2.36 11.61
C ARG A 136 -49.90 -1.34 10.64
N THR A 137 -50.97 -1.71 9.95
CA THR A 137 -51.72 -0.74 9.14
C THR A 137 -52.80 -0.08 9.98
N VAL A 138 -52.87 1.25 9.97
CA VAL A 138 -53.92 2.04 10.63
C VAL A 138 -54.54 3.02 9.64
N THR A 139 -55.82 3.29 9.81
CA THR A 139 -56.53 4.27 8.99
C THR A 139 -56.68 5.59 9.77
N VAL A 140 -56.11 6.67 9.24
CA VAL A 140 -56.15 8.01 9.84
C VAL A 140 -56.54 9.02 8.78
N GLY A 141 -57.57 9.83 9.04
CA GLY A 141 -58.07 10.81 8.08
C GLY A 141 -58.52 10.20 6.75
N GLY A 142 -59.10 8.99 6.79
CA GLY A 142 -59.56 8.24 5.60
C GLY A 142 -58.44 7.65 4.74
N LYS A 143 -57.18 7.71 5.17
CA LYS A 143 -56.02 7.15 4.47
C LYS A 143 -55.38 6.04 5.29
N ALA A 144 -54.92 4.99 4.61
CA ALA A 144 -54.13 3.94 5.23
C ALA A 144 -52.70 4.43 5.46
N TRP A 145 -52.16 4.14 6.64
CA TRP A 145 -50.80 4.40 7.05
C TRP A 145 -50.20 3.14 7.63
N ILE A 146 -48.94 2.89 7.33
CA ILE A 146 -48.13 1.83 7.92
C ILE A 146 -47.41 2.43 9.11
N GLU A 147 -47.74 1.96 10.30
CA GLU A 147 -47.06 2.31 11.53
C GLU A 147 -45.77 1.54 11.68
N TRP A 148 -44.69 2.29 11.92
CA TRP A 148 -43.38 1.80 12.33
C TRP A 148 -43.14 2.15 13.79
N PRO A 149 -42.64 1.19 14.60
CA PRO A 149 -42.46 1.39 16.04
C PRO A 149 -41.34 2.40 16.38
N THR A 150 -40.39 2.60 15.46
CA THR A 150 -39.28 3.55 15.55
C THR A 150 -39.16 4.28 14.21
N ASP A 151 -38.37 5.36 14.16
CA ASP A 151 -38.11 6.07 12.91
C ASP A 151 -37.40 5.15 11.89
N PRO A 152 -38.03 4.79 10.76
CA PRO A 152 -37.44 3.90 9.78
C PRO A 152 -36.59 4.65 8.75
N SER A 153 -36.40 5.96 8.88
CA SER A 153 -35.80 6.83 7.86
C SER A 153 -34.41 6.36 7.38
N TYR A 154 -33.60 5.79 8.26
CA TYR A 154 -32.25 5.29 7.95
C TYR A 154 -32.22 3.87 7.35
N LEU A 155 -33.34 3.14 7.37
CA LEU A 155 -33.37 1.75 6.95
C LEU A 155 -33.15 1.59 5.42
N PRO A 156 -32.41 0.55 4.96
CA PRO A 156 -32.11 0.34 3.53
C PRO A 156 -33.31 -0.14 2.69
N ALA A 157 -33.92 0.76 1.93
CA ALA A 157 -35.08 0.52 1.08
C ALA A 157 -34.80 -0.34 -0.16
N GLY A 158 -33.53 -0.59 -0.50
CA GLY A 158 -33.11 -1.38 -1.66
C GLY A 158 -32.51 -0.54 -2.79
N PRO A 159 -32.02 -1.18 -3.85
CA PRO A 159 -31.38 -0.46 -4.95
C PRO A 159 -32.39 0.26 -5.84
N ASN A 160 -32.05 1.49 -6.25
CA ASN A 160 -32.78 2.20 -7.28
C ASN A 160 -32.52 1.58 -8.67
N ARG A 161 -33.31 0.58 -9.05
CA ARG A 161 -33.12 -0.16 -10.31
C ARG A 161 -33.24 0.71 -11.55
N ALA A 162 -34.12 1.71 -11.53
CA ALA A 162 -34.30 2.63 -12.65
C ALA A 162 -33.04 3.48 -12.86
N GLN A 163 -32.45 4.00 -11.78
CA GLN A 163 -31.22 4.77 -11.81
C GLN A 163 -30.01 3.93 -12.22
N VAL A 164 -29.90 2.70 -11.70
CA VAL A 164 -28.86 1.75 -12.14
C VAL A 164 -28.96 1.52 -13.65
N ALA A 165 -30.15 1.18 -14.15
CA ALA A 165 -30.37 0.91 -15.57
C ALA A 165 -30.08 2.14 -16.44
N GLU A 166 -30.37 3.33 -15.96
CA GLU A 166 -30.03 4.58 -16.64
C GLU A 166 -28.52 4.75 -16.78
N PHE A 167 -27.76 4.60 -15.69
CA PHE A 167 -26.31 4.75 -15.77
C PHE A 167 -25.62 3.62 -16.55
N GLN A 168 -26.19 2.41 -16.56
CA GLN A 168 -25.76 1.34 -17.46
C GLN A 168 -25.95 1.72 -18.94
N ARG A 169 -27.10 2.30 -19.31
CA ARG A 169 -27.34 2.80 -20.68
C ARG A 169 -26.36 3.90 -21.08
N GLN A 170 -25.96 4.74 -20.13
CA GLN A 170 -24.94 5.76 -20.34
C GLN A 170 -23.50 5.19 -20.41
N GLY A 171 -23.30 3.89 -20.23
CA GLY A 171 -21.98 3.24 -20.27
C GLY A 171 -21.09 3.56 -19.07
N MET A 172 -21.68 3.99 -17.94
CA MET A 172 -20.94 4.35 -16.73
C MET A 172 -20.44 3.10 -15.99
N VAL A 173 -19.25 3.18 -15.42
CA VAL A 173 -18.73 2.16 -14.49
C VAL A 173 -19.44 2.28 -13.15
N LEU A 174 -20.21 1.27 -12.76
CA LEU A 174 -21.00 1.31 -11.54
C LEU A 174 -20.31 0.63 -10.36
N VAL A 175 -20.30 1.33 -9.23
CA VAL A 175 -19.90 0.78 -7.93
C VAL A 175 -21.12 0.84 -7.01
N TYR A 176 -21.67 -0.32 -6.67
CA TYR A 176 -22.80 -0.39 -5.74
C TYR A 176 -22.32 -0.44 -4.30
N ARG A 177 -22.97 0.31 -3.41
CA ARG A 177 -22.62 0.44 -2.00
C ARG A 177 -23.82 0.03 -1.15
N PRO A 178 -23.93 -1.26 -0.79
CA PRO A 178 -25.01 -1.77 0.03
C PRO A 178 -24.87 -1.30 1.48
N TYR A 179 -26.00 -1.11 2.15
CA TYR A 179 -26.04 -0.89 3.59
C TYR A 179 -26.34 -2.21 4.32
N ASN A 180 -25.92 -2.28 5.59
CA ASN A 180 -26.27 -3.37 6.49
C ASN A 180 -27.29 -2.91 7.53
N ASP A 181 -28.22 -3.78 7.88
CA ASP A 181 -29.13 -3.57 9.01
C ASP A 181 -29.48 -4.93 9.64
N GLU A 182 -29.41 -5.02 10.97
CA GLU A 182 -29.66 -6.27 11.72
C GLU A 182 -31.12 -6.73 11.63
N ALA A 183 -32.06 -5.81 11.37
CA ALA A 183 -33.46 -6.16 11.21
C ALA A 183 -33.76 -6.79 9.84
N ARG A 184 -32.81 -6.81 8.91
CA ARG A 184 -32.97 -7.48 7.61
C ARG A 184 -32.74 -8.99 7.77
N PRO A 185 -33.70 -9.86 7.38
CA PRO A 185 -33.50 -11.31 7.45
C PRO A 185 -32.28 -11.74 6.63
N ILE A 186 -31.43 -12.61 7.19
CA ILE A 186 -30.20 -13.10 6.56
C ILE A 186 -30.47 -13.57 5.12
N ALA A 187 -31.50 -14.39 4.92
CA ALA A 187 -31.86 -14.95 3.60
C ALA A 187 -32.23 -13.89 2.54
N GLN A 188 -32.53 -12.65 2.93
CA GLN A 188 -32.83 -11.55 2.02
C GLN A 188 -31.66 -10.60 1.79
N VAL A 189 -30.53 -10.77 2.50
CA VAL A 189 -29.36 -9.92 2.30
C VAL A 189 -28.72 -10.25 0.96
N GLY A 190 -28.50 -9.22 0.15
CA GLY A 190 -27.84 -9.31 -1.14
C GLY A 190 -28.68 -9.85 -2.29
N THR A 191 -29.87 -10.40 -2.03
CA THR A 191 -30.71 -11.03 -3.07
C THR A 191 -31.28 -10.04 -4.09
N ASP A 192 -31.39 -8.77 -3.72
CA ASP A 192 -31.93 -7.71 -4.57
C ASP A 192 -30.86 -6.84 -5.21
N TRP A 193 -29.56 -7.11 -4.97
CA TRP A 193 -28.45 -6.31 -5.47
C TRP A 193 -28.44 -6.22 -7.00
N PRO A 194 -28.19 -5.01 -7.55
CA PRO A 194 -28.22 -4.80 -8.99
C PRO A 194 -27.06 -5.52 -9.68
N ASP A 195 -27.21 -5.85 -10.96
CA ASP A 195 -26.12 -6.41 -11.77
C ASP A 195 -25.11 -5.32 -12.13
N VAL A 196 -24.06 -5.16 -11.33
CA VAL A 196 -23.03 -4.13 -11.47
C VAL A 196 -21.64 -4.77 -11.42
N PRO A 197 -20.59 -4.17 -11.99
CA PRO A 197 -19.27 -4.80 -11.97
C PRO A 197 -18.65 -4.83 -10.56
N PHE A 198 -18.91 -3.82 -9.73
CA PHE A 198 -18.20 -3.62 -8.47
C PHE A 198 -19.13 -3.38 -7.29
N VAL A 199 -18.75 -3.91 -6.13
CA VAL A 199 -19.38 -3.62 -4.83
C VAL A 199 -18.34 -3.04 -3.89
N ALA A 200 -18.66 -1.90 -3.26
CA ALA A 200 -17.84 -1.30 -2.21
C ALA A 200 -18.65 -1.18 -0.94
N PHE A 201 -18.30 -1.95 0.09
CA PHE A 201 -19.02 -1.95 1.36
C PHE A 201 -18.86 -0.61 2.10
N THR A 202 -19.88 -0.21 2.86
CA THR A 202 -19.95 1.12 3.48
C THR A 202 -19.19 1.25 4.79
N ASP A 203 -19.11 0.17 5.56
CA ASP A 203 -18.69 0.19 6.97
C ASP A 203 -17.23 -0.26 7.13
N ASP A 204 -16.70 -0.34 8.35
CA ASP A 204 -15.34 -0.85 8.58
C ASP A 204 -15.22 -2.38 8.46
N ALA A 205 -16.34 -3.06 8.23
CA ALA A 205 -16.43 -4.49 8.00
C ALA A 205 -17.37 -4.77 6.81
N VAL A 206 -17.17 -5.91 6.14
CA VAL A 206 -18.16 -6.38 5.16
C VAL A 206 -19.40 -6.89 5.87
N ILE A 207 -20.52 -6.93 5.15
CA ILE A 207 -21.77 -7.47 5.68
C ILE A 207 -21.56 -8.93 6.08
N GLY A 208 -21.85 -9.27 7.34
CA GLY A 208 -21.68 -10.62 7.86
C GLY A 208 -20.28 -10.95 8.38
N ALA A 209 -19.33 -10.02 8.45
CA ALA A 209 -17.96 -10.32 8.93
C ALA A 209 -17.89 -11.02 10.30
N ARG A 210 -18.88 -10.81 11.18
CA ARG A 210 -18.99 -11.44 12.51
C ARG A 210 -19.96 -12.63 12.56
N THR A 211 -20.65 -12.93 11.47
CA THR A 211 -21.74 -13.90 11.38
C THR A 211 -21.50 -14.80 10.16
N PRO A 212 -20.86 -15.97 10.34
CA PRO A 212 -20.44 -16.83 9.23
C PRO A 212 -21.56 -17.16 8.24
N GLU A 213 -22.79 -17.41 8.71
CA GLU A 213 -23.92 -17.74 7.85
C GLU A 213 -24.33 -16.54 6.97
N LEU A 214 -24.22 -15.32 7.50
CA LEU A 214 -24.50 -14.10 6.76
C LEU A 214 -23.37 -13.79 5.77
N LEU A 215 -22.11 -14.04 6.15
CA LEU A 215 -20.97 -13.88 5.24
C LEU A 215 -21.07 -14.83 4.04
N GLU A 216 -21.42 -16.11 4.28
CA GLU A 216 -21.65 -17.08 3.20
C GLU A 216 -22.80 -16.63 2.28
N GLN A 217 -23.88 -16.11 2.86
CA GLN A 217 -24.97 -15.55 2.08
C GLN A 217 -24.53 -14.35 1.22
N VAL A 218 -23.71 -13.46 1.77
CA VAL A 218 -23.14 -12.31 1.05
C VAL A 218 -22.19 -12.76 -0.05
N ASP A 219 -21.34 -13.76 0.22
CA ASP A 219 -20.44 -14.37 -0.77
C ASP A 219 -21.22 -14.93 -1.97
N ARG A 220 -22.32 -15.64 -1.72
CA ARG A 220 -23.22 -16.11 -2.79
C ARG A 220 -23.90 -14.95 -3.53
N ALA A 221 -24.32 -13.92 -2.80
CA ALA A 221 -25.00 -12.76 -3.38
C ALA A 221 -24.08 -11.89 -4.26
N MET A 222 -22.78 -11.87 -3.98
CA MET A 222 -21.77 -11.20 -4.82
C MET A 222 -21.82 -11.73 -6.26
N GLY A 223 -21.97 -13.04 -6.47
CA GLY A 223 -22.15 -13.62 -7.80
C GLY A 223 -20.93 -13.39 -8.70
N LYS A 224 -21.05 -12.50 -9.70
CA LYS A 224 -19.93 -12.11 -10.60
C LYS A 224 -19.30 -10.76 -10.23
N ARG A 225 -19.83 -10.11 -9.18
CA ARG A 225 -19.41 -8.77 -8.77
C ARG A 225 -18.07 -8.87 -8.08
N ILE A 226 -17.24 -7.84 -8.23
CA ILE A 226 -15.92 -7.83 -7.65
C ILE A 226 -15.92 -6.86 -6.45
N PRO A 227 -15.51 -7.32 -5.25
CA PRO A 227 -15.41 -6.45 -4.09
C PRO A 227 -14.26 -5.43 -4.26
N ALA A 228 -14.53 -4.19 -3.87
CA ALA A 228 -13.57 -3.11 -3.89
C ALA A 228 -12.76 -3.06 -2.59
N VAL A 229 -11.43 -3.13 -2.71
CA VAL A 229 -10.48 -3.04 -1.60
C VAL A 229 -10.06 -1.59 -1.41
N ILE A 230 -10.55 -0.96 -0.33
CA ILE A 230 -10.27 0.44 -0.02
C ILE A 230 -8.87 0.57 0.59
N GLU A 231 -8.00 1.35 -0.06
CA GLU A 231 -6.64 1.56 0.44
C GLU A 231 -6.63 2.22 1.82
N GLY A 232 -5.95 1.60 2.78
CA GLY A 232 -5.81 2.12 4.14
C GLY A 232 -6.98 1.79 5.07
N ASN A 233 -8.05 1.15 4.56
CA ASN A 233 -9.13 0.59 5.37
C ASN A 233 -9.51 -0.81 4.84
N ILE A 234 -8.72 -1.82 5.21
CA ILE A 234 -9.05 -3.21 4.87
C ILE A 234 -10.15 -3.65 5.83
N GLN A 235 -11.32 -3.94 5.26
CA GLN A 235 -12.52 -4.27 6.01
C GLN A 235 -12.48 -5.71 6.52
N ASP A 236 -12.93 -5.95 7.75
CA ASP A 236 -13.06 -7.30 8.30
C ASP A 236 -13.96 -8.17 7.39
N GLY A 237 -13.55 -9.42 7.13
CA GLY A 237 -14.28 -10.38 6.27
C GLY A 237 -14.15 -10.15 4.76
N LEU A 238 -13.49 -9.07 4.32
CA LEU A 238 -13.30 -8.78 2.88
C LEU A 238 -12.41 -9.81 2.18
N GLU A 239 -11.47 -10.40 2.91
CA GLU A 239 -10.51 -11.38 2.38
C GLU A 239 -11.20 -12.62 1.81
N ASP A 240 -12.22 -13.13 2.51
CA ASP A 240 -12.99 -14.30 2.07
C ASP A 240 -13.70 -14.01 0.74
N LEU A 241 -14.28 -12.81 0.61
CA LEU A 241 -14.91 -12.37 -0.63
C LEU A 241 -13.89 -12.18 -1.76
N VAL A 242 -12.69 -11.67 -1.45
CA VAL A 242 -11.63 -11.49 -2.46
C VAL A 242 -11.08 -12.83 -2.94
N LEU A 243 -10.99 -13.83 -2.08
CA LEU A 243 -10.57 -15.19 -2.46
C LEU A 243 -11.58 -15.83 -3.44
N SER A 244 -12.87 -15.62 -3.23
CA SER A 244 -13.94 -16.17 -4.08
C SER A 244 -14.11 -15.39 -5.40
N HIS A 245 -14.09 -14.05 -5.34
CA HIS A 245 -14.53 -13.18 -6.45
C HIS A 245 -13.40 -12.37 -7.10
N GLY A 246 -12.18 -12.46 -6.56
CA GLY A 246 -11.10 -11.52 -6.88
C GLY A 246 -11.31 -10.17 -6.19
N GLY A 247 -10.45 -9.19 -6.48
CA GLY A 247 -10.55 -7.86 -5.86
C GLY A 247 -10.15 -6.76 -6.83
N VAL A 248 -10.80 -5.59 -6.67
CA VAL A 248 -10.45 -4.37 -7.39
C VAL A 248 -9.93 -3.34 -6.39
N ARG A 249 -8.81 -2.70 -6.68
CA ARG A 249 -8.23 -1.72 -5.74
C ARG A 249 -8.91 -0.37 -5.91
N LEU A 250 -9.35 0.20 -4.78
CA LEU A 250 -10.03 1.48 -4.71
C LEU A 250 -9.21 2.46 -3.87
N PHE A 251 -9.06 3.68 -4.40
CA PHE A 251 -8.53 4.82 -3.66
C PHE A 251 -9.65 5.80 -3.32
N ALA A 252 -9.84 6.08 -2.04
CA ALA A 252 -10.74 7.08 -1.52
C ALA A 252 -10.01 7.95 -0.49
N LEU A 253 -10.40 9.22 -0.39
CA LEU A 253 -9.97 10.10 0.69
C LEU A 253 -11.11 10.32 1.67
N ALA A 254 -10.78 10.31 2.95
CA ALA A 254 -11.73 10.66 3.99
C ALA A 254 -12.16 12.14 3.83
N PRO A 255 -13.43 12.48 4.09
CA PRO A 255 -13.94 13.82 3.86
C PRO A 255 -13.22 14.88 4.70
N SER A 256 -12.89 14.53 5.95
CA SER A 256 -12.13 15.36 6.88
C SER A 256 -10.71 15.68 6.39
N TRP A 257 -10.12 14.79 5.58
CA TRP A 257 -8.81 14.99 4.97
C TRP A 257 -8.90 15.81 3.68
N GLN A 258 -9.90 15.54 2.84
CA GLN A 258 -10.11 16.31 1.60
C GLN A 258 -10.31 17.80 1.89
N ASN A 259 -11.05 18.13 2.95
CA ASN A 259 -11.33 19.51 3.34
C ASN A 259 -10.09 20.32 3.79
N GLN A 260 -8.95 19.66 3.99
CA GLN A 260 -7.69 20.30 4.40
C GLN A 260 -6.74 20.56 3.23
N LEU A 261 -7.13 20.18 2.00
CA LEU A 261 -6.25 20.14 0.84
C LEU A 261 -6.88 20.92 -0.32
N THR A 262 -6.02 21.52 -1.13
CA THR A 262 -6.44 22.22 -2.35
C THR A 262 -6.86 21.23 -3.46
N PRO A 263 -7.69 21.67 -4.43
CA PRO A 263 -8.02 20.88 -5.63
C PRO A 263 -6.80 20.27 -6.34
N GLU A 264 -5.72 21.03 -6.44
CA GLU A 264 -4.48 20.58 -7.10
C GLU A 264 -3.75 19.49 -6.30
N GLU A 265 -3.63 19.66 -4.97
CA GLU A 265 -3.01 18.65 -4.11
C GLU A 265 -3.81 17.34 -4.13
N ILE A 266 -5.13 17.43 -4.17
CA ILE A 266 -6.02 16.27 -4.31
C ILE A 266 -5.77 15.60 -5.67
N ALA A 267 -5.82 16.35 -6.77
CA ALA A 267 -5.54 15.80 -8.10
C ALA A 267 -4.18 15.09 -8.18
N SER A 268 -3.12 15.68 -7.61
CA SER A 268 -1.80 15.05 -7.55
C SER A 268 -1.80 13.77 -6.71
N LYS A 269 -2.56 13.70 -5.59
CA LYS A 269 -2.71 12.46 -4.79
C LYS A 269 -3.45 11.36 -5.55
N TYR A 270 -4.53 11.68 -6.25
CA TYR A 270 -5.27 10.71 -7.07
C TYR A 270 -4.42 10.20 -8.25
N ASN A 271 -3.67 11.08 -8.91
CA ASN A 271 -2.70 10.67 -9.93
C ASN A 271 -1.62 9.75 -9.35
N LEU A 272 -1.09 10.07 -8.16
CA LEU A 272 -0.13 9.23 -7.46
C LEU A 272 -0.71 7.83 -7.17
N ALA A 273 -1.94 7.78 -6.70
CA ALA A 273 -2.64 6.54 -6.40
C ALA A 273 -2.79 5.66 -7.66
N ALA A 274 -3.21 6.24 -8.79
CA ALA A 274 -3.32 5.52 -10.05
C ALA A 274 -1.96 5.09 -10.62
N ARG A 275 -0.99 6.01 -10.69
CA ARG A 275 0.34 5.80 -11.30
C ARG A 275 1.22 4.85 -10.51
N GLU A 276 1.26 5.05 -9.19
CA GLU A 276 2.27 4.44 -8.34
C GLU A 276 1.75 3.25 -7.53
N ARG A 277 0.42 3.15 -7.38
CA ARG A 277 -0.21 2.08 -6.61
C ARG A 277 -1.21 1.29 -7.44
N SER A 278 -1.27 1.52 -8.75
CA SER A 278 -2.18 0.83 -9.69
C SER A 278 -3.62 0.79 -9.19
N GLN A 279 -4.09 1.90 -8.62
CA GLN A 279 -5.47 2.02 -8.15
C GLN A 279 -6.41 2.06 -9.35
N GLN A 280 -7.39 1.17 -9.34
CA GLN A 280 -8.26 0.88 -10.48
C GLN A 280 -9.58 1.65 -10.40
N LEU A 281 -10.06 1.91 -9.18
CA LEU A 281 -11.19 2.79 -8.91
C LEU A 281 -10.69 4.00 -8.14
N LEU A 282 -10.82 5.18 -8.73
CA LEU A 282 -10.58 6.45 -8.05
C LEU A 282 -11.93 7.00 -7.58
N TYR A 283 -12.23 6.84 -6.30
CA TYR A 283 -13.47 7.31 -5.69
C TYR A 283 -13.36 8.80 -5.42
N LEU A 284 -14.15 9.61 -6.13
CA LEU A 284 -14.11 11.07 -6.12
C LEU A 284 -15.31 11.62 -5.36
N ARG A 285 -15.05 12.55 -4.45
CA ARG A 285 -16.08 13.35 -3.79
C ARG A 285 -16.00 14.79 -4.30
N PRO A 286 -17.12 15.40 -4.72
CA PRO A 286 -17.12 16.79 -5.14
C PRO A 286 -16.74 17.72 -3.98
N PHE A 287 -16.04 18.81 -4.31
CA PHE A 287 -15.80 19.92 -3.39
C PHE A 287 -17.11 20.68 -3.11
N PRO A 288 -17.15 21.56 -2.09
CA PRO A 288 -18.31 22.41 -1.84
C PRO A 288 -18.73 23.22 -3.07
N THR A 289 -17.78 23.68 -3.89
CA THR A 289 -18.06 24.45 -5.11
C THR A 289 -17.83 23.64 -6.39
N ILE A 290 -18.60 23.97 -7.44
CA ILE A 290 -18.49 23.35 -8.76
C ILE A 290 -17.15 23.68 -9.43
N ASN A 291 -16.65 24.91 -9.22
CA ASN A 291 -15.38 25.34 -9.82
C ASN A 291 -14.19 24.56 -9.24
N GLU A 292 -14.09 24.44 -7.91
CA GLU A 292 -13.03 23.64 -7.28
C GLU A 292 -13.07 22.17 -7.73
N THR A 293 -14.28 21.61 -7.88
CA THR A 293 -14.45 20.26 -8.41
C THR A 293 -13.98 20.18 -9.86
N GLY A 294 -14.34 21.17 -10.69
CA GLY A 294 -13.88 21.28 -12.07
C GLY A 294 -12.36 21.41 -12.21
N ASP A 295 -11.72 22.23 -11.37
CA ASP A 295 -10.27 22.44 -11.36
C ASP A 295 -9.53 21.15 -10.97
N MET A 296 -10.02 20.46 -9.93
CA MET A 296 -9.51 19.16 -9.51
C MET A 296 -9.60 18.12 -10.62
N LEU A 297 -10.76 17.99 -11.29
CA LEU A 297 -10.96 17.02 -12.36
C LEU A 297 -10.12 17.35 -13.59
N THR A 298 -10.04 18.61 -13.99
CA THR A 298 -9.22 19.07 -15.13
C THR A 298 -7.75 18.78 -14.89
N ARG A 299 -7.24 19.11 -13.69
CA ARG A 299 -5.86 18.81 -13.29
C ARG A 299 -5.61 17.30 -13.27
N LEU A 300 -6.53 16.52 -12.69
CA LEU A 300 -6.41 15.07 -12.61
C LEU A 300 -6.35 14.44 -14.00
N GLN A 301 -7.23 14.84 -14.91
CA GLN A 301 -7.25 14.34 -16.29
C GLN A 301 -5.92 14.63 -17.00
N GLY A 302 -5.39 15.84 -16.88
CA GLY A 302 -4.08 16.20 -17.42
C GLY A 302 -2.94 15.35 -16.85
N LEU A 303 -2.92 15.13 -15.53
CA LEU A 303 -1.91 14.32 -14.85
C LEU A 303 -1.97 12.83 -15.24
N LEU A 304 -3.18 12.27 -15.37
CA LEU A 304 -3.39 10.87 -15.79
C LEU A 304 -2.92 10.65 -17.24
N ASN A 305 -3.26 11.59 -18.13
CA ASN A 305 -2.82 11.57 -19.53
C ASN A 305 -1.28 11.63 -19.63
N ASN A 306 -0.65 12.55 -18.88
CA ASN A 306 0.80 12.67 -18.81
C ASN A 306 1.47 11.41 -18.22
N SER A 307 0.76 10.68 -17.35
CA SER A 307 1.24 9.43 -16.75
C SER A 307 0.95 8.19 -17.60
N GLY A 308 0.30 8.35 -18.76
CA GLY A 308 -0.07 7.25 -19.67
C GLY A 308 -1.14 6.33 -19.10
N ILE A 309 -2.00 6.84 -18.20
CA ILE A 309 -3.10 6.10 -17.58
C ILE A 309 -4.38 6.43 -18.35
N LYS A 310 -5.06 5.39 -18.85
CA LYS A 310 -6.32 5.55 -19.57
C LYS A 310 -7.48 5.56 -18.59
N VAL A 311 -8.48 6.41 -18.85
CA VAL A 311 -9.74 6.37 -18.11
C VAL A 311 -10.70 5.42 -18.83
N GLY A 312 -11.25 4.43 -18.12
CA GLY A 312 -12.09 3.39 -18.71
C GLY A 312 -12.58 2.35 -17.70
N LEU A 313 -13.13 1.24 -18.19
CA LEU A 313 -13.44 0.09 -17.34
C LEU A 313 -12.14 -0.65 -16.97
N PRO A 314 -11.81 -0.82 -15.67
CA PRO A 314 -10.57 -1.46 -15.28
C PRO A 314 -10.53 -2.96 -15.64
N VAL A 315 -9.34 -3.46 -15.97
CA VAL A 315 -9.10 -4.89 -16.22
C VAL A 315 -8.98 -5.63 -14.88
N THR A 316 -9.87 -6.58 -14.62
CA THR A 316 -10.00 -7.24 -13.31
C THR A 316 -9.38 -8.64 -13.24
N THR A 317 -8.76 -9.12 -14.32
CA THR A 317 -8.12 -10.45 -14.40
C THR A 317 -7.02 -10.61 -13.35
N THR A 318 -6.98 -11.72 -12.62
CA THR A 318 -5.97 -12.01 -11.59
C THR A 318 -4.60 -12.31 -12.19
N PHE A 319 -3.53 -12.07 -11.42
CA PHE A 319 -2.16 -12.41 -11.82
C PHE A 319 -1.86 -13.87 -11.48
N GLU A 320 -1.73 -14.72 -12.49
CA GLU A 320 -1.41 -16.14 -12.30
C GLU A 320 -0.02 -16.48 -12.84
N PRO A 321 1.01 -16.45 -11.97
CA PRO A 321 2.37 -16.81 -12.37
C PRO A 321 2.51 -18.32 -12.59
N ASN A 322 3.28 -18.72 -13.59
CA ASN A 322 3.52 -20.13 -13.91
C ASN A 322 4.16 -20.89 -12.73
N PRO A 323 3.54 -21.96 -12.19
CA PRO A 323 4.04 -22.68 -11.02
C PRO A 323 5.41 -23.32 -11.23
N LEU A 324 5.68 -23.88 -12.41
CA LEU A 324 6.97 -24.53 -12.71
C LEU A 324 8.10 -23.51 -12.67
N LEU A 325 7.92 -22.34 -13.29
CA LEU A 325 8.93 -21.28 -13.26
C LEU A 325 9.21 -20.83 -11.82
N ARG A 326 8.18 -20.73 -10.96
CA ARG A 326 8.36 -20.33 -9.56
C ARG A 326 9.22 -21.32 -8.80
N TRP A 327 8.96 -22.62 -8.94
CA TRP A 327 9.76 -23.66 -8.28
C TRP A 327 11.20 -23.71 -8.81
N LEU A 328 11.42 -23.52 -10.10
CA LEU A 328 12.77 -23.40 -10.67
C LEU A 328 13.52 -22.17 -10.14
N SER A 329 12.83 -21.08 -9.84
CA SER A 329 13.39 -19.88 -9.22
C SER A 329 13.81 -20.06 -7.75
N VAL A 330 13.35 -21.09 -7.05
CA VAL A 330 13.71 -21.33 -5.63
C VAL A 330 15.19 -21.74 -5.47
N VAL A 331 15.79 -22.34 -6.50
CA VAL A 331 17.19 -22.79 -6.48
C VAL A 331 18.15 -21.62 -6.22
N GLY A 332 17.86 -20.44 -6.76
CA GLY A 332 18.68 -19.24 -6.59
C GLY A 332 18.81 -18.78 -5.14
N PRO A 333 17.71 -18.42 -4.45
CA PRO A 333 17.74 -18.02 -3.04
C PRO A 333 18.37 -19.05 -2.11
N LEU A 334 18.12 -20.35 -2.33
CA LEU A 334 18.75 -21.42 -1.55
C LEU A 334 20.26 -21.48 -1.77
N SER A 335 20.71 -21.39 -3.02
CA SER A 335 22.14 -21.38 -3.37
C SER A 335 22.84 -20.15 -2.80
N ALA A 336 22.19 -18.98 -2.85
CA ALA A 336 22.68 -17.75 -2.26
C ALA A 336 22.80 -17.84 -0.73
N LEU A 337 21.80 -18.43 -0.06
CA LEU A 337 21.80 -18.58 1.40
C LEU A 337 22.89 -19.54 1.87
N LEU A 338 23.05 -20.66 1.16
CA LEU A 338 24.15 -21.60 1.40
C LEU A 338 25.50 -20.92 1.20
N LEU A 339 25.65 -20.13 0.12
CA LEU A 339 26.87 -19.37 -0.15
C LEU A 339 27.16 -18.36 0.96
N ALA A 340 26.15 -17.64 1.44
CA ALA A 340 26.30 -16.68 2.53
C ALA A 340 26.75 -17.36 3.83
N GLY A 341 26.16 -18.49 4.19
CA GLY A 341 26.57 -19.29 5.35
C GLY A 341 28.01 -19.82 5.26
N LEU A 342 28.43 -20.26 4.06
CA LEU A 342 29.80 -20.72 3.80
C LEU A 342 30.84 -19.59 3.79
N SER A 343 30.40 -18.36 3.52
CA SER A 343 31.26 -17.17 3.47
C SER A 343 31.54 -16.58 4.86
N LEU A 344 30.81 -17.01 5.89
CA LEU A 344 31.05 -16.56 7.27
C LEU A 344 32.34 -17.16 7.86
N PRO A 345 33.07 -16.43 8.72
CA PRO A 345 34.33 -16.88 9.33
C PRO A 345 34.22 -18.21 10.08
N LEU A 346 33.13 -18.37 10.83
CA LEU A 346 32.83 -19.55 11.62
C LEU A 346 31.85 -20.46 10.85
N ARG A 347 32.38 -21.27 9.93
CA ARG A 347 31.59 -22.04 8.94
C ARG A 347 30.44 -22.85 9.54
N ARG A 348 30.65 -23.54 10.67
CA ARG A 348 29.58 -24.33 11.33
C ARG A 348 28.44 -23.44 11.83
N LEU A 349 28.77 -22.34 12.51
CA LEU A 349 27.80 -21.35 12.95
C LEU A 349 27.14 -20.64 11.77
N GLY A 350 27.88 -20.39 10.69
CA GLY A 350 27.35 -19.80 9.47
C GLY A 350 26.32 -20.70 8.78
N LEU A 351 26.58 -22.02 8.72
CA LEU A 351 25.63 -23.00 8.22
C LEU A 351 24.42 -23.15 9.15
N LEU A 352 24.62 -23.14 10.47
CA LEU A 352 23.52 -23.13 11.45
C LEU A 352 22.67 -21.86 11.33
N GLY A 353 23.31 -20.70 11.15
CA GLY A 353 22.64 -19.42 10.92
C GLY A 353 21.87 -19.39 9.60
N ALA A 354 22.43 -19.98 8.54
CA ALA A 354 21.74 -20.16 7.26
C ALA A 354 20.53 -21.09 7.41
N ALA A 355 20.67 -22.23 8.08
CA ALA A 355 19.56 -23.15 8.36
C ALA A 355 18.48 -22.47 9.23
N GLY A 356 18.88 -21.75 10.28
CA GLY A 356 17.97 -20.98 11.13
C GLY A 356 17.24 -19.88 10.37
N THR A 357 17.93 -19.19 9.46
CA THR A 357 17.33 -18.19 8.55
C THR A 357 16.29 -18.84 7.64
N LEU A 358 16.59 -19.99 7.05
CA LEU A 358 15.66 -20.73 6.20
C LEU A 358 14.41 -21.15 6.99
N LEU A 359 14.60 -21.77 8.16
CA LEU A 359 13.51 -22.21 9.02
C LEU A 359 12.64 -21.04 9.49
N LEU A 360 13.25 -19.90 9.85
CA LEU A 360 12.51 -18.70 10.23
C LEU A 360 11.68 -18.17 9.05
N CYS A 361 12.28 -18.06 7.86
CA CYS A 361 11.58 -17.52 6.69
C CYS A 361 10.41 -18.40 6.25
N LEU A 362 10.61 -19.73 6.24
CA LEU A 362 9.57 -20.70 5.91
C LEU A 362 8.53 -20.82 7.02
N GLY A 363 8.93 -20.78 8.30
CA GLY A 363 8.02 -20.85 9.45
C GLY A 363 7.05 -19.67 9.51
N LEU A 364 7.53 -18.44 9.25
CA LEU A 364 6.66 -17.24 9.15
C LEU A 364 5.67 -17.31 7.97
N ASN A 365 6.00 -18.10 6.95
CA ASN A 365 5.24 -18.22 5.70
C ASN A 365 4.79 -19.67 5.47
N TYR A 366 4.45 -20.43 6.53
CA TYR A 366 4.18 -21.86 6.42
C TYR A 366 3.03 -22.20 5.47
N ALA A 367 2.01 -21.33 5.41
CA ALA A 367 0.87 -21.47 4.51
C ALA A 367 1.20 -21.13 3.04
N THR A 368 2.26 -20.36 2.81
CA THR A 368 2.69 -19.90 1.47
C THR A 368 4.21 -20.05 1.30
N PRO A 369 4.74 -21.29 1.14
CA PRO A 369 6.18 -21.56 1.14
C PRO A 369 6.99 -20.72 0.13
N LEU A 370 6.42 -20.40 -1.03
CA LEU A 370 7.04 -19.55 -2.05
C LEU A 370 7.32 -18.12 -1.54
N ALA A 371 6.43 -17.56 -0.71
CA ALA A 371 6.67 -16.28 -0.06
C ALA A 371 7.82 -16.36 0.95
N GLY A 372 7.99 -17.51 1.61
CA GLY A 372 9.14 -17.78 2.47
C GLY A 372 10.46 -17.80 1.69
N PHE A 373 10.51 -18.41 0.50
CA PHE A 373 11.70 -18.36 -0.36
C PHE A 373 11.96 -16.95 -0.92
N ALA A 374 10.92 -16.17 -1.19
CA ALA A 374 11.07 -14.75 -1.51
C ALA A 374 11.71 -13.98 -0.34
N LEU A 375 11.33 -14.29 0.90
CA LEU A 375 11.93 -13.68 2.09
C LEU A 375 13.41 -14.08 2.25
N VAL A 376 13.74 -15.35 1.99
CA VAL A 376 15.13 -15.83 1.93
C VAL A 376 15.95 -15.01 0.93
N ALA A 377 15.41 -14.74 -0.25
CA ALA A 377 16.06 -13.87 -1.23
C ALA A 377 16.25 -12.45 -0.68
N ALA A 378 15.18 -11.87 -0.11
CA ALA A 378 15.19 -10.50 0.40
C ALA A 378 16.21 -10.27 1.53
N VAL A 379 16.47 -11.27 2.36
CA VAL A 379 17.45 -11.17 3.47
C VAL A 379 18.88 -11.50 3.04
N THR A 380 19.06 -12.39 2.07
CA THR A 380 20.38 -12.93 1.74
C THR A 380 21.15 -12.06 0.74
N PHE A 381 20.51 -11.71 -0.38
CA PHE A 381 21.16 -10.98 -1.47
C PHE A 381 21.75 -9.61 -1.08
N PRO A 382 21.11 -8.80 -0.21
CA PRO A 382 21.70 -7.52 0.21
C PRO A 382 22.99 -7.66 1.01
N ALA A 383 23.18 -8.79 1.72
CA ALA A 383 24.43 -9.09 2.42
C ALA A 383 25.47 -9.75 1.52
N LEU A 384 25.03 -10.54 0.53
CA LEU A 384 25.88 -11.47 -0.22
C LEU A 384 27.09 -10.80 -0.89
N GLY A 385 26.89 -9.64 -1.54
CA GLY A 385 28.02 -8.98 -2.21
C GLY A 385 29.09 -8.48 -1.24
N LEU A 386 28.69 -7.91 -0.10
CA LEU A 386 29.61 -7.45 0.95
C LEU A 386 30.26 -8.61 1.72
N LEU A 387 29.63 -9.79 1.74
CA LEU A 387 30.21 -11.02 2.26
C LEU A 387 31.33 -11.54 1.35
N LEU A 388 31.14 -11.46 0.03
CA LEU A 388 32.08 -11.98 -0.96
C LEU A 388 33.24 -11.01 -1.24
N ARG A 389 32.97 -9.70 -1.32
CA ARG A 389 33.94 -8.66 -1.67
C ARG A 389 33.63 -7.34 -0.94
N ARG A 390 34.65 -6.77 -0.30
CA ARG A 390 34.54 -5.50 0.46
C ARG A 390 35.87 -4.73 0.57
N SER A 391 36.77 -4.93 -0.38
CA SER A 391 38.12 -4.36 -0.33
C SER A 391 38.26 -3.07 -1.13
N ARG A 392 37.38 -2.81 -2.10
CA ARG A 392 37.46 -1.64 -2.98
C ARG A 392 36.10 -0.98 -3.13
N VAL A 393 36.09 0.31 -3.44
CA VAL A 393 34.86 1.06 -3.78
C VAL A 393 34.08 0.39 -4.92
N THR A 394 34.76 -0.21 -5.88
CA THR A 394 34.14 -0.95 -7.00
C THR A 394 33.32 -2.15 -6.55
N ASP A 395 33.56 -2.71 -5.36
CA ASP A 395 32.78 -3.82 -4.83
C ASP A 395 31.34 -3.41 -4.51
N TRP A 396 31.06 -2.09 -4.41
CA TRP A 396 29.71 -1.55 -4.34
C TRP A 396 28.85 -1.96 -5.54
N PHE A 397 29.44 -2.03 -6.75
CA PHE A 397 28.72 -2.47 -7.95
C PHE A 397 28.35 -3.96 -7.87
N ILE A 398 29.22 -4.77 -7.26
CA ILE A 398 28.96 -6.21 -7.07
C ILE A 398 27.87 -6.41 -6.01
N ALA A 399 27.94 -5.67 -4.90
CA ALA A 399 26.89 -5.66 -3.88
C ALA A 399 25.55 -5.24 -4.45
N THR A 400 25.51 -4.14 -5.19
CA THR A 400 24.29 -3.64 -5.82
C THR A 400 23.78 -4.61 -6.90
N GLY A 401 24.66 -5.15 -7.75
CA GLY A 401 24.28 -6.12 -8.78
C GLY A 401 23.66 -7.38 -8.20
N LEU A 402 24.24 -7.94 -7.12
CA LEU A 402 23.65 -9.09 -6.43
C LEU A 402 22.33 -8.73 -5.71
N SER A 403 22.22 -7.55 -5.11
CA SER A 403 20.95 -7.06 -4.56
C SER A 403 19.85 -6.98 -5.64
N LEU A 404 20.18 -6.50 -6.84
CA LEU A 404 19.25 -6.44 -7.97
C LEU A 404 18.87 -7.82 -8.50
N VAL A 405 19.80 -8.80 -8.50
CA VAL A 405 19.46 -10.21 -8.75
C VAL A 405 18.46 -10.71 -7.70
N GLY A 406 18.67 -10.36 -6.42
CA GLY A 406 17.72 -10.64 -5.35
C GLY A 406 16.34 -10.03 -5.58
N VAL A 407 16.27 -8.80 -6.11
CA VAL A 407 15.00 -8.12 -6.46
C VAL A 407 14.17 -8.96 -7.44
N VAL A 408 14.82 -9.54 -8.44
CA VAL A 408 14.15 -10.39 -9.43
C VAL A 408 13.58 -11.65 -8.76
N PHE A 409 14.32 -12.30 -7.86
CA PHE A 409 13.82 -13.45 -7.10
C PHE A 409 12.67 -13.09 -6.16
N VAL A 410 12.78 -11.97 -5.43
CA VAL A 410 11.69 -11.47 -4.56
C VAL A 410 10.43 -11.23 -5.37
N SER A 411 10.55 -10.57 -6.53
CA SER A 411 9.42 -10.31 -7.42
C SER A 411 8.81 -11.60 -7.97
N ALA A 412 9.62 -12.52 -8.47
CA ALA A 412 9.17 -13.78 -9.06
C ALA A 412 8.48 -14.72 -8.06
N LEU A 413 9.00 -14.79 -6.83
CA LEU A 413 8.52 -15.73 -5.81
C LEU A 413 7.42 -15.13 -4.93
N GLY A 414 7.44 -13.82 -4.68
CA GLY A 414 6.54 -13.14 -3.75
C GLY A 414 5.32 -12.47 -4.38
N ALA A 415 5.28 -12.27 -5.69
CA ALA A 415 4.12 -11.71 -6.39
C ALA A 415 2.98 -12.75 -6.45
N THR A 416 1.97 -12.57 -5.61
CA THR A 416 0.70 -13.34 -5.59
C THR A 416 -0.46 -12.36 -5.79
N PRO A 417 -1.65 -12.82 -6.23
CA PRO A 417 -2.83 -11.96 -6.34
C PRO A 417 -3.07 -11.11 -5.08
N ASP A 418 -3.07 -11.73 -3.91
CA ASP A 418 -3.37 -11.07 -2.64
C ASP A 418 -2.31 -10.03 -2.26
N SER A 419 -1.02 -10.33 -2.51
CA SER A 419 0.07 -9.40 -2.19
C SER A 419 0.09 -8.19 -3.12
N MET A 420 -0.36 -8.36 -4.37
CA MET A 420 -0.54 -7.28 -5.33
C MET A 420 -1.79 -6.42 -5.05
N LEU A 421 -2.84 -7.02 -4.47
CA LEU A 421 -4.01 -6.29 -3.98
C LEU A 421 -3.72 -5.48 -2.72
N GLY A 422 -2.72 -5.90 -1.93
CA GLY A 422 -2.30 -5.21 -0.72
C GLY A 422 -3.15 -5.55 0.51
N LEU A 423 -3.87 -6.69 0.49
CA LEU A 423 -4.66 -7.18 1.62
C LEU A 423 -3.78 -7.46 2.85
N HIS A 424 -2.64 -8.11 2.65
CA HIS A 424 -1.67 -8.35 3.72
C HIS A 424 -0.30 -7.80 3.34
N PRO A 425 0.38 -7.07 4.25
CA PRO A 425 1.79 -6.79 4.09
C PRO A 425 2.59 -8.09 3.96
N PHE A 426 3.69 -8.04 3.20
CA PHE A 426 4.61 -9.17 3.10
C PHE A 426 5.12 -9.61 4.48
N ARG A 427 4.79 -10.84 4.89
CA ARG A 427 5.12 -11.35 6.22
C ARG A 427 6.63 -11.42 6.40
N GLY A 428 7.12 -10.84 7.50
CA GLY A 428 8.55 -10.75 7.77
C GLY A 428 9.28 -9.62 7.04
N VAL A 429 8.58 -8.66 6.42
CA VAL A 429 9.20 -7.50 5.75
C VAL A 429 10.20 -6.74 6.65
N GLY A 430 9.94 -6.64 7.96
CA GLY A 430 10.89 -6.03 8.90
C GLY A 430 12.23 -6.77 9.02
N LEU A 431 12.25 -8.10 8.83
CA LEU A 431 13.47 -8.91 8.86
C LEU A 431 14.40 -8.59 7.69
N THR A 432 13.85 -8.08 6.57
CA THR A 432 14.64 -7.69 5.39
C THR A 432 15.63 -6.57 5.70
N LEU A 433 15.40 -5.76 6.74
CA LEU A 433 16.31 -4.69 7.16
C LEU A 433 17.30 -5.16 8.23
N LEU A 434 16.91 -6.12 9.07
CA LEU A 434 17.71 -6.58 10.22
C LEU A 434 18.68 -7.71 9.86
N LEU A 435 18.20 -8.73 9.16
CA LEU A 435 18.97 -9.96 8.95
C LEU A 435 20.18 -9.79 8.02
N PRO A 436 20.11 -9.01 6.90
CA PRO A 436 21.30 -8.74 6.11
C PRO A 436 22.37 -8.01 6.92
N LEU A 437 21.96 -7.07 7.78
CA LEU A 437 22.85 -6.34 8.67
C LEU A 437 23.55 -7.29 9.64
N ALA A 438 22.80 -8.22 10.24
CA ALA A 438 23.34 -9.24 11.13
C ALA A 438 24.33 -10.18 10.40
N MET A 439 24.05 -10.56 9.15
CA MET A 439 24.96 -11.38 8.34
C MET A 439 26.27 -10.64 8.03
N VAL A 440 26.19 -9.35 7.67
CA VAL A 440 27.38 -8.53 7.43
C VAL A 440 28.16 -8.31 8.72
N ALA A 441 27.50 -8.03 9.85
CA ALA A 441 28.15 -7.91 11.15
C ALA A 441 28.85 -9.22 11.58
N ALA A 442 28.17 -10.36 11.44
CA ALA A 442 28.74 -11.68 11.72
C ALA A 442 29.98 -11.99 10.87
N SER A 443 30.07 -11.39 9.68
CA SER A 443 31.23 -11.54 8.80
C SER A 443 32.49 -10.80 9.27
N PHE A 444 32.35 -9.91 10.25
CA PHE A 444 33.47 -9.21 10.89
C PHE A 444 34.05 -9.98 12.08
N LEU A 445 33.39 -11.06 12.53
CA LEU A 445 33.88 -11.86 13.65
C LEU A 445 35.24 -12.49 13.34
N PRO A 446 36.19 -12.47 14.30
CA PRO A 446 37.48 -13.12 14.13
C PRO A 446 37.34 -14.64 13.98
N LYS A 447 38.27 -15.27 13.26
CA LYS A 447 38.36 -16.74 13.12
C LYS A 447 38.95 -17.34 14.41
N GLN A 448 38.24 -17.23 15.51
CA GLN A 448 38.64 -17.77 16.80
C GLN A 448 37.45 -18.33 17.56
N ASP A 449 37.70 -19.00 18.68
CA ASP A 449 36.64 -19.61 19.49
C ASP A 449 35.64 -18.55 20.00
N ILE A 450 34.36 -18.92 20.11
CA ILE A 450 33.27 -18.01 20.51
C ILE A 450 33.53 -17.47 21.91
N ARG A 451 33.95 -18.34 22.84
CA ARG A 451 34.24 -17.97 24.23
C ARG A 451 35.35 -16.91 24.31
N LYS A 452 36.39 -17.08 23.50
CA LYS A 452 37.49 -16.12 23.40
C LYS A 452 37.04 -14.81 22.75
N THR A 453 36.21 -14.88 21.70
CA THR A 453 35.63 -13.70 21.05
C THR A 453 34.75 -12.88 21.99
N VAL A 454 33.90 -13.52 22.79
CA VAL A 454 33.06 -12.83 23.78
C VAL A 454 33.92 -12.18 24.86
N SER A 455 34.95 -12.89 25.35
CA SER A 455 35.92 -12.35 26.30
C SER A 455 36.67 -11.14 25.74
N ASP A 456 37.14 -11.20 24.49
CA ASP A 456 37.89 -10.12 23.85
C ASP A 456 37.00 -8.89 23.58
N VAL A 457 35.73 -9.09 23.23
CA VAL A 457 34.76 -7.99 23.04
C VAL A 457 34.41 -7.33 24.38
N TYR A 458 34.20 -8.12 25.43
CA TYR A 458 33.93 -7.59 26.77
C TYR A 458 35.13 -6.82 27.35
N ASN A 459 36.34 -7.32 27.11
CA ASN A 459 37.59 -6.70 27.57
C ASN A 459 38.14 -5.65 26.60
N ALA A 460 37.42 -5.31 25.53
CA ALA A 460 37.86 -4.31 24.57
C ALA A 460 37.90 -2.92 25.25
N PRO A 461 39.07 -2.24 25.29
CA PRO A 461 39.16 -0.92 25.91
C PRO A 461 38.39 0.10 25.07
N ILE A 462 37.21 0.49 25.54
CA ILE A 462 36.40 1.55 24.92
C ILE A 462 37.09 2.88 25.20
N LYS A 463 37.58 3.57 24.16
CA LYS A 463 38.17 4.90 24.33
C LYS A 463 37.06 5.95 24.48
N LEU A 464 37.34 7.06 25.17
CA LEU A 464 36.39 8.16 25.33
C LEU A 464 35.85 8.69 23.99
N GLY A 465 36.69 8.67 22.94
CA GLY A 465 36.29 9.03 21.58
C GLY A 465 35.25 8.06 20.97
N ASP A 466 35.28 6.78 21.33
CA ASP A 466 34.30 5.80 20.86
C ASP A 466 32.93 6.05 21.51
N ILE A 467 32.91 6.45 22.79
CA ILE A 467 31.70 6.86 23.52
C ILE A 467 31.13 8.15 22.92
N ALA A 468 31.97 9.14 22.60
CA ALA A 468 31.53 10.39 21.99
C ALA A 468 30.88 10.17 20.61
N VAL A 469 31.45 9.28 19.80
CA VAL A 469 30.90 8.90 18.49
C VAL A 469 29.61 8.09 18.63
N MET A 470 29.54 7.13 19.55
CA MET A 470 28.32 6.38 19.85
C MET A 470 27.20 7.30 20.37
N GLY A 471 27.54 8.25 21.23
CA GLY A 471 26.63 9.28 21.74
C GLY A 471 26.12 10.19 20.64
N LEU A 472 26.99 10.66 19.74
CA LEU A 472 26.59 11.44 18.56
C LEU A 472 25.70 10.63 17.61
N GLY A 473 26.03 9.36 17.37
CA GLY A 473 25.22 8.45 16.56
C GLY A 473 23.83 8.22 17.16
N LEU A 474 23.75 8.00 18.47
CA LEU A 474 22.48 7.88 19.21
C LEU A 474 21.69 9.19 19.23
N ALA A 475 22.35 10.35 19.38
CA ALA A 475 21.70 11.65 19.32
C ALA A 475 21.12 11.94 17.93
N LEU A 476 21.87 11.65 16.86
CA LEU A 476 21.39 11.78 15.47
C LEU A 476 20.24 10.80 15.18
N LEU A 477 20.35 9.55 15.62
CA LEU A 477 19.27 8.57 15.52
C LEU A 477 18.02 9.06 16.29
N GLY A 478 18.20 9.59 17.50
CA GLY A 478 17.14 10.19 18.32
C GLY A 478 16.47 11.38 17.65
N LEU A 479 17.25 12.26 17.01
CA LEU A 479 16.74 13.41 16.24
C LEU A 479 15.92 12.96 15.02
N VAL A 480 16.38 11.94 14.31
CA VAL A 480 15.67 11.35 13.17
C VAL A 480 14.40 10.61 13.62
N PHE A 481 14.43 9.93 14.76
CA PHE A 481 13.27 9.21 15.31
C PHE A 481 12.23 10.16 15.92
N SER A 482 12.67 11.22 16.60
CA SER A 482 11.80 12.27 17.13
C SER A 482 11.06 13.02 16.01
N ARG A 483 11.67 13.13 14.81
CA ARG A 483 11.03 13.71 13.61
C ARG A 483 10.09 12.76 12.86
N ARG A 484 9.93 11.50 13.28
CA ARG A 484 9.00 10.55 12.64
C ARG A 484 7.55 10.71 13.09
N GLY A 485 7.29 11.43 14.18
CA GLY A 485 5.95 11.67 14.72
C GLY A 485 5.63 13.16 14.80
N ASN A 486 4.54 13.56 14.15
CA ASN A 486 3.85 14.85 14.29
C ASN A 486 4.68 16.15 14.15
N ALA A 487 4.65 16.72 12.94
CA ALA A 487 4.32 18.14 12.71
C ALA A 487 4.40 18.46 11.21
N THR A 488 3.30 18.30 10.48
CA THR A 488 3.04 19.05 9.23
C THR A 488 2.75 20.53 9.56
N GLY A 489 3.66 21.17 10.28
CA GLY A 489 3.48 22.54 10.78
C GLY A 489 4.80 23.25 11.14
N GLY A 490 5.95 22.68 10.78
CA GLY A 490 7.19 23.45 10.73
C GLY A 490 7.23 24.20 9.41
N SER A 491 7.64 25.47 9.43
CA SER A 491 7.81 26.35 8.27
C SER A 491 8.79 25.78 7.23
N VAL A 492 8.31 24.83 6.45
CA VAL A 492 8.83 24.51 5.13
C VAL A 492 8.68 25.81 4.34
N THR A 493 9.79 26.40 3.89
CA THR A 493 9.73 27.60 3.06
C THR A 493 8.84 27.31 1.86
N GLU A 494 7.99 28.25 1.41
CA GLU A 494 7.11 28.03 0.24
C GLU A 494 7.89 27.52 -0.99
N PHE A 495 9.18 27.86 -1.08
CA PHE A 495 10.13 27.31 -2.04
C PHE A 495 10.40 25.80 -1.86
N GLU A 496 10.59 25.30 -0.65
CA GLU A 496 10.75 23.86 -0.40
C GLU A 496 9.43 23.10 -0.61
N ALA A 497 8.28 23.71 -0.28
CA ALA A 497 6.97 23.12 -0.54
C ALA A 497 6.67 23.02 -2.03
N SER A 498 6.96 24.09 -2.80
CA SER A 498 6.80 24.12 -4.26
C SER A 498 7.86 23.31 -5.00
N LEU A 499 9.13 23.31 -4.57
CA LEU A 499 10.15 22.40 -5.10
C LEU A 499 9.77 20.95 -4.83
N ARG A 500 9.26 20.67 -3.62
CA ARG A 500 8.72 19.36 -3.29
C ARG A 500 7.57 19.06 -4.25
N GLN A 501 6.52 19.87 -4.33
CA GLN A 501 5.37 19.65 -5.21
C GLN A 501 5.77 19.48 -6.69
N ASN A 502 6.72 20.26 -7.20
CA ASN A 502 7.27 20.12 -8.56
C ASN A 502 8.12 18.84 -8.72
N VAL A 503 8.83 18.38 -7.69
CA VAL A 503 9.53 17.08 -7.66
C VAL A 503 8.55 15.92 -7.41
N GLN A 504 7.42 16.18 -6.75
CA GLN A 504 6.33 15.23 -6.52
C GLN A 504 5.55 14.99 -7.82
N ASP A 505 5.37 16.06 -8.61
CA ASP A 505 4.76 16.06 -9.93
C ASP A 505 5.77 15.64 -11.02
N SER A 506 7.08 15.80 -10.77
CA SER A 506 8.14 15.16 -11.55
C SER A 506 8.06 13.63 -11.44
N MET A 507 8.38 12.98 -12.55
CA MET A 507 7.81 11.69 -12.95
C MET A 507 7.98 10.55 -11.92
N VAL A 508 9.00 10.57 -11.04
CA VAL A 508 9.24 9.56 -9.99
C VAL A 508 10.15 10.11 -8.86
N ARG A 509 9.73 10.02 -7.58
CA ARG A 509 10.54 10.47 -6.42
C ARG A 509 11.72 9.53 -6.09
N PRO A 510 12.95 10.01 -5.84
CA PRO A 510 14.05 9.16 -5.36
C PRO A 510 13.79 8.59 -3.96
N ARG A 511 14.32 7.40 -3.66
CA ARG A 511 14.14 6.77 -2.35
C ARG A 511 15.13 7.35 -1.33
N PHE A 512 14.65 8.20 -0.42
CA PHE A 512 15.49 8.96 0.52
C PHE A 512 16.42 8.09 1.40
N LYS A 513 15.98 6.88 1.77
CA LYS A 513 16.80 5.94 2.56
C LYS A 513 18.07 5.49 1.81
N GLU A 514 17.98 5.33 0.49
CA GLU A 514 19.10 4.92 -0.37
C GLU A 514 20.09 6.07 -0.58
N VAL A 515 19.57 7.29 -0.75
CA VAL A 515 20.36 8.52 -0.87
C VAL A 515 21.24 8.75 0.36
N ALA A 516 20.80 8.35 1.55
CA ALA A 516 21.58 8.45 2.78
C ALA A 516 22.53 7.27 3.01
N ALA A 517 22.11 6.05 2.68
CA ALA A 517 22.84 4.82 3.05
C ALA A 517 23.96 4.42 2.07
N HIS A 518 23.78 4.61 0.76
CA HIS A 518 24.80 4.26 -0.23
C HIS A 518 26.09 5.11 -0.13
N PRO A 519 26.03 6.42 0.18
CA PRO A 519 27.24 7.19 0.45
C PRO A 519 28.09 6.61 1.59
N LEU A 520 27.45 6.09 2.65
CA LEU A 520 28.15 5.41 3.75
C LEU A 520 28.83 4.13 3.25
N ALA A 521 28.16 3.33 2.41
CA ALA A 521 28.75 2.13 1.82
C ALA A 521 30.05 2.44 1.07
N ILE A 522 30.03 3.49 0.23
CA ILE A 522 31.15 3.92 -0.61
C ILE A 522 32.30 4.42 0.27
N LEU A 523 31.99 5.18 1.32
CA LEU A 523 32.98 5.67 2.27
C LEU A 523 33.62 4.52 3.06
N GLY A 524 32.83 3.53 3.47
CA GLY A 524 33.30 2.31 4.14
C GLY A 524 34.25 1.49 3.26
N LEU A 525 33.92 1.33 1.97
CA LEU A 525 34.74 0.63 0.98
C LEU A 525 35.96 1.41 0.50
N SER A 526 36.07 2.71 0.82
CA SER A 526 37.21 3.54 0.40
C SER A 526 38.53 3.15 1.06
N GLY A 527 38.49 2.43 2.19
CA GLY A 527 39.69 2.08 2.97
C GLY A 527 40.38 3.25 3.65
N LYS A 528 39.83 4.47 3.56
CA LYS A 528 40.42 5.69 4.17
C LYS A 528 40.09 5.86 5.65
N LEU A 529 39.13 5.11 6.18
CA LEU A 529 38.67 5.20 7.57
C LEU A 529 39.37 4.18 8.47
N PRO A 530 39.57 4.50 9.78
CA PRO A 530 40.03 3.51 10.75
C PRO A 530 39.12 2.29 10.80
N GLY A 531 39.67 1.13 11.15
CA GLY A 531 39.05 -0.18 10.91
C GLY A 531 37.61 -0.35 11.44
N TYR A 532 37.26 0.21 12.60
CA TYR A 532 35.92 0.10 13.17
C TYR A 532 34.92 1.09 12.53
N PHE A 533 35.38 2.28 12.13
CA PHE A 533 34.55 3.23 11.38
C PHE A 533 34.20 2.69 10.00
N SER A 534 35.17 2.11 9.30
CA SER A 534 34.92 1.46 8.01
C SER A 534 33.91 0.31 8.16
N ALA A 535 33.98 -0.47 9.25
CA ALA A 535 32.96 -1.50 9.56
C ALA A 535 31.56 -0.90 9.79
N LEU A 536 31.45 0.18 10.57
CA LEU A 536 30.18 0.86 10.83
C LEU A 536 29.56 1.45 9.55
N MET A 537 30.39 2.04 8.70
CA MET A 537 29.97 2.57 7.39
C MET A 537 29.49 1.45 6.44
N LEU A 538 30.15 0.29 6.47
CA LEU A 538 29.70 -0.90 5.72
C LEU A 538 28.38 -1.46 6.23
N LEU A 539 28.10 -1.38 7.54
CA LEU A 539 26.79 -1.71 8.11
C LEU A 539 25.71 -0.73 7.62
N GLY A 540 26.00 0.57 7.58
CA GLY A 540 25.14 1.56 6.93
C GLY A 540 24.91 1.25 5.45
N GLY A 541 25.95 0.81 4.74
CA GLY A 541 25.84 0.37 3.35
C GLY A 541 24.99 -0.89 3.16
N ALA A 542 25.10 -1.87 4.06
CA ALA A 542 24.25 -3.06 4.08
C ALA A 542 22.78 -2.69 4.29
N MET A 543 22.50 -1.68 5.13
CA MET A 543 21.15 -1.13 5.29
C MET A 543 20.63 -0.49 3.99
N GLY A 544 21.49 0.17 3.22
CA GLY A 544 21.16 0.69 1.88
C GLY A 544 20.79 -0.43 0.91
N GLN A 545 21.62 -1.49 0.85
CA GLN A 545 21.33 -2.67 0.03
C GLN A 545 20.02 -3.35 0.48
N ALA A 546 19.80 -3.50 1.79
CA ALA A 546 18.57 -4.05 2.35
C ALA A 546 17.33 -3.22 2.00
N SER A 547 17.44 -1.89 1.99
CA SER A 547 16.37 -0.98 1.57
C SER A 547 15.94 -1.21 0.11
N ILE A 548 16.86 -1.62 -0.78
CA ILE A 548 16.52 -2.01 -2.15
C ILE A 548 15.55 -3.19 -2.10
N LEU A 549 15.88 -4.29 -1.44
CA LEU A 549 14.99 -5.47 -1.41
C LEU A 549 13.68 -5.17 -0.69
N ASN A 550 13.71 -4.43 0.42
CA ASN A 550 12.52 -3.98 1.12
C ASN A 550 11.59 -3.15 0.22
N THR A 551 12.13 -2.42 -0.76
CA THR A 551 11.33 -1.67 -1.74
C THR A 551 10.45 -2.58 -2.57
N PHE A 552 11.03 -3.66 -3.09
CA PHE A 552 10.36 -4.58 -3.98
C PHE A 552 9.51 -5.63 -3.25
N SER A 553 9.61 -5.70 -1.92
CA SER A 553 8.69 -6.45 -1.06
C SER A 553 7.29 -5.81 -0.93
N HIS A 554 7.10 -4.57 -1.39
CA HIS A 554 5.79 -3.93 -1.48
C HIS A 554 5.14 -4.21 -2.83
N PHE A 555 4.59 -5.42 -3.00
CA PHE A 555 4.08 -5.94 -4.28
C PHE A 555 2.91 -5.13 -4.89
N HIS A 556 2.20 -4.36 -4.08
CA HIS A 556 1.14 -3.45 -4.51
C HIS A 556 1.64 -2.22 -5.30
N THR A 557 2.95 -1.95 -5.30
CA THR A 557 3.59 -0.90 -6.11
C THR A 557 4.11 -1.53 -7.41
N PRO A 558 3.87 -0.94 -8.59
CA PRO A 558 4.38 -1.49 -9.84
C PRO A 558 5.89 -1.68 -9.84
N PHE A 559 6.34 -2.77 -10.44
CA PHE A 559 7.74 -3.16 -10.49
C PHE A 559 8.60 -2.09 -11.16
N LEU A 560 8.19 -1.61 -12.35
CA LEU A 560 8.95 -0.59 -13.08
C LEU A 560 9.02 0.74 -12.35
N ILE A 561 7.94 1.15 -11.66
CA ILE A 561 7.94 2.38 -10.85
C ILE A 561 8.94 2.24 -9.70
N SER A 562 8.92 1.10 -9.01
CA SER A 562 9.89 0.78 -7.95
C SER A 562 11.33 0.77 -8.48
N ALA A 563 11.55 0.22 -9.67
CA ALA A 563 12.85 0.20 -10.33
C ALA A 563 13.38 1.61 -10.64
N ILE A 564 12.56 2.48 -11.22
CA ILE A 564 12.97 3.87 -11.52
C ILE A 564 13.37 4.59 -10.22
N ARG A 565 12.59 4.44 -9.14
CA ARG A 565 12.93 5.04 -7.83
C ARG A 565 14.27 4.56 -7.29
N CYS A 566 14.51 3.26 -7.39
CA CYS A 566 15.72 2.62 -6.92
C CYS A 566 16.93 3.10 -7.74
N PHE A 567 16.85 3.13 -9.07
CA PHE A 567 17.95 3.63 -9.90
C PHE A 567 18.25 5.12 -9.68
N LEU A 568 17.22 5.96 -9.46
CA LEU A 568 17.43 7.36 -9.09
C LEU A 568 18.10 7.48 -7.71
N GLY A 569 17.68 6.67 -6.73
CA GLY A 569 18.29 6.60 -5.40
C GLY A 569 19.74 6.15 -5.43
N LEU A 570 20.04 5.10 -6.20
CA LEU A 570 21.38 4.57 -6.43
C LEU A 570 22.29 5.58 -7.13
N GLY A 571 21.80 6.25 -8.18
CA GLY A 571 22.56 7.25 -8.92
C GLY A 571 22.95 8.45 -8.05
N LEU A 572 21.99 9.02 -7.32
CA LEU A 572 22.25 10.11 -6.38
C LEU A 572 23.17 9.67 -5.23
N GLY A 573 22.92 8.48 -4.66
CA GLY A 573 23.75 7.91 -3.60
C GLY A 573 25.21 7.67 -4.03
N LEU A 574 25.43 7.26 -5.29
CA LEU A 574 26.76 7.10 -5.88
C LEU A 574 27.47 8.45 -6.01
N LEU A 575 26.82 9.46 -6.59
CA LEU A 575 27.38 10.80 -6.77
C LEU A 575 27.78 11.43 -5.43
N ILE A 576 26.88 11.38 -4.44
CA ILE A 576 27.14 11.91 -3.09
C ILE A 576 28.26 11.11 -2.41
N GLY A 577 28.26 9.78 -2.52
CA GLY A 577 29.31 8.93 -1.94
C GLY A 577 30.69 9.22 -2.50
N LEU A 578 30.82 9.40 -3.81
CA LEU A 578 32.09 9.76 -4.44
C LEU A 578 32.56 11.16 -4.00
N ALA A 579 31.65 12.13 -3.93
CA ALA A 579 31.94 13.46 -3.43
C ALA A 579 32.43 13.42 -1.97
N LEU A 580 31.81 12.60 -1.11
CA LEU A 580 32.24 12.41 0.29
C LEU A 580 33.63 11.78 0.39
N VAL A 581 33.94 10.75 -0.41
CA VAL A 581 35.28 10.12 -0.42
C VAL A 581 36.36 11.10 -0.88
N TRP A 582 36.03 11.97 -1.83
CA TRP A 582 36.92 13.04 -2.29
C TRP A 582 37.12 14.10 -1.20
N ALA A 583 36.05 14.63 -0.64
CA ALA A 583 36.09 15.65 0.42
C ALA A 583 36.83 15.14 1.67
N PHE A 584 36.53 13.92 2.11
CA PHE A 584 37.23 13.27 3.23
C PHE A 584 38.73 13.10 2.95
N GLY A 585 39.10 12.77 1.71
CA GLY A 585 40.50 12.73 1.29
C GLY A 585 41.20 14.09 1.44
N LYS A 586 40.55 15.17 0.99
CA LYS A 586 41.09 16.53 1.10
C LYS A 586 41.22 17.00 2.55
N VAL A 587 40.26 16.68 3.41
CA VAL A 587 40.34 16.99 4.84
C VAL A 587 41.51 16.26 5.50
N LEU A 588 41.73 14.99 5.18
CA LEU A 588 42.88 14.23 5.68
C LEU A 588 44.22 14.81 5.19
N GLU A 589 44.31 15.20 3.92
CA GLU A 589 45.49 15.88 3.38
C GLU A 589 45.78 17.19 4.13
N LEU A 590 44.75 18.02 4.36
CA LEU A 590 44.87 19.29 5.09
C LEU A 590 45.22 19.08 6.57
N TRP A 591 44.60 18.10 7.22
CA TRP A 591 44.86 17.76 8.62
C TRP A 591 46.29 17.28 8.82
N ASN A 592 46.78 16.40 7.94
CA ASN A 592 48.16 15.91 7.99
C ASN A 592 49.16 17.01 7.66
N ALA A 593 48.83 17.94 6.76
CA ALA A 593 49.68 19.09 6.44
C ALA A 593 49.85 20.10 7.60
N HIS A 594 48.88 20.18 8.53
CA HIS A 594 48.92 21.09 9.68
C HIS A 594 49.27 20.39 11.01
N GLY A 595 49.37 19.04 11.00
CA GLY A 595 49.50 18.21 12.20
C GLY A 595 50.92 17.71 12.53
N GLU A 596 51.95 18.00 11.72
CA GLU A 596 53.34 17.73 12.12
C GLU A 596 53.87 18.86 13.02
N PRO A 597 54.15 18.62 14.32
CA PRO A 597 55.07 19.49 15.02
C PRO A 597 56.43 19.34 14.34
N ARG A 598 56.99 20.44 13.85
CA ARG A 598 58.39 20.53 13.39
C ARG A 598 59.26 19.76 14.40
N ARG A 599 59.79 18.61 14.00
CA ARG A 599 60.88 17.96 14.76
C ARG A 599 62.04 18.95 14.74
N VAL A 600 62.19 19.67 15.84
CA VAL A 600 63.40 20.44 16.12
C VAL A 600 64.53 19.42 16.18
N ARG A 601 65.40 19.42 15.17
CA ARG A 601 66.73 18.85 15.29
C ARG A 601 67.47 19.70 16.33
N ALA A 602 67.82 19.10 17.45
CA ALA A 602 68.94 19.50 18.30
C ALA A 602 69.53 18.21 18.86
#